data_AF-A0A662BW97-F1
#
_entry.id   AF-A0A662BW97-F1
#
_cell.length_a   1.000
_cell.length_b   1.000
_cell.length_c   1.000
_cell.angle_alpha   90.00
_cell.angle_beta   90.00
_cell.angle_gamma   90.00
#
_symmetry.space_group_name_H-M   'P 1'
#
loop_
_entity.id
_entity.type
_entity.pdbx_description
1 polymer ?
#
loop_
_entity_poly.entity_id
_entity_poly.type
_entity_poly.pdbx_seq_one_letter_code
_entity_poly.pdbx_strand_id
1 'polypeptide(L)' 'LGRHEQLKKFEITCQEWLPDTGELSPTLKVKRRFLKEKYKIKLDRMYGYTEEAGHVGTPSNVDIE' A
#
# COMPACT_ATOMS: atom_id res chain seq x y z
N LEU A 1 -9.46 25.93 13.32
CA LEU A 1 -8.52 24.79 13.10
C LEU A 1 -7.83 25.01 11.77
N GLY A 2 -6.51 25.16 11.75
CA GLY A 2 -5.78 25.50 10.51
C GLY A 2 -5.86 24.37 9.49
N ARG A 3 -6.15 24.69 8.22
CA ARG A 3 -6.28 23.75 7.09
C ARG A 3 -4.98 23.01 6.70
N HIS A 4 -3.91 23.08 7.51
CA HIS A 4 -2.58 22.60 7.15
C HIS A 4 -2.33 21.12 7.49
N GLU A 5 -3.21 20.48 8.26
CA GLU A 5 -3.05 19.08 8.69
C GLU A 5 -4.08 18.13 8.06
N GLN A 6 -4.30 18.28 6.75
CA GLN A 6 -5.25 17.43 6.02
C GLN A 6 -4.54 16.36 5.20
N LEU A 7 -5.07 15.13 5.27
CA LEU A 7 -4.69 14.06 4.36
C LEU A 7 -5.16 14.42 2.94
N LYS A 8 -4.21 14.63 2.03
CA LYS A 8 -4.52 15.05 0.65
C LYS A 8 -5.08 13.90 -0.19
N LYS A 9 -4.45 12.73 -0.09
CA LYS A 9 -4.78 11.52 -0.84
C LYS A 9 -4.35 10.31 -0.01
N PHE A 10 -5.16 9.26 -0.01
CA PHE A 10 -4.86 7.98 0.64
C PHE A 10 -5.53 6.85 -0.14
N GLU A 11 -5.00 5.64 0.02
CA GLU A 11 -5.55 4.43 -0.59
C GLU A 11 -5.43 3.28 0.41
N ILE A 12 -6.34 2.31 0.29
CA ILE A 12 -6.43 1.16 1.19
C ILE A 12 -5.75 -0.05 0.55
N THR A 13 -5.03 -0.82 1.37
CA THR A 13 -4.41 -2.08 0.98
C THR A 13 -5.19 -3.25 1.57
N CYS A 14 -5.39 -4.32 0.80
CA CYS A 14 -6.11 -5.52 1.26
C CYS A 14 -5.25 -6.44 2.14
N GLN A 15 -3.94 -6.20 2.20
CA GLN A 15 -3.00 -6.98 3.00
C GLN A 15 -2.62 -6.25 4.28
N GLU A 16 -2.51 -7.01 5.36
CA GLU A 16 -1.89 -6.57 6.60
C GLU A 16 -0.37 -6.41 6.42
N TRP A 17 0.24 -5.51 7.18
CA TRP A 17 1.68 -5.29 7.19
C TRP A 17 2.28 -5.96 8.44
N LEU A 18 3.16 -6.94 8.23
CA LEU A 18 3.77 -7.68 9.33
C LEU A 18 5.30 -7.53 9.30
N PRO A 19 5.98 -7.73 10.44
CA PRO A 19 7.44 -7.83 10.45
C PRO A 19 7.96 -9.01 9.62
N ASP A 20 7.24 -10.14 9.66
CA ASP A 20 7.63 -11.41 9.03
C ASP A 20 7.62 -11.34 7.50
N THR A 21 6.65 -10.62 6.94
CA THR A 21 6.53 -10.36 5.50
C THR A 21 7.37 -9.16 5.03
N GLY A 22 7.96 -8.42 5.97
CA GLY A 22 8.99 -7.41 5.71
C GLY A 22 8.49 -5.97 5.57
N GLU A 23 7.18 -5.70 5.64
CA GLU A 23 6.61 -4.34 5.58
C GLU A 23 6.95 -3.52 6.82
N LEU A 24 7.08 -4.19 7.97
CA LEU A 24 7.46 -3.57 9.24
C LEU A 24 8.86 -3.99 9.69
N SER A 25 9.49 -3.17 10.54
CA SER A 25 10.64 -3.59 11.34
C SER A 25 10.22 -4.56 12.44
N PRO A 26 11.17 -5.28 13.07
CA PRO A 26 10.88 -6.05 14.28
C PRO A 26 10.24 -5.21 15.41
N THR A 27 10.44 -3.89 15.38
CA THR A 27 9.86 -2.91 16.30
C THR A 27 8.58 -2.23 15.77
N LEU A 28 7.90 -2.84 14.79
CA LEU A 28 6.65 -2.35 14.18
C LEU A 28 6.74 -1.00 13.45
N LYS A 29 7.95 -0.53 13.13
CA LYS A 29 8.12 0.68 12.34
C LYS A 29 7.98 0.37 10.86
N VAL A 30 7.22 1.21 10.16
CA VAL A 30 6.98 1.11 8.72
C VAL A 30 8.28 1.21 7.92
N LYS A 31 8.58 0.20 7.09
CA LYS A 31 9.71 0.22 6.16
C LYS A 31 9.31 0.87 4.84
N ARG A 32 9.43 2.20 4.79
CA ARG A 32 8.99 3.02 3.64
C ARG A 32 9.56 2.59 2.28
N ARG A 33 10.83 2.20 2.20
CA ARG A 33 11.46 1.78 0.93
C ARG A 33 10.78 0.53 0.37
N PHE A 34 10.62 -0.48 1.22
CA PHE A 34 9.97 -1.73 0.86
C PHE A 34 8.52 -1.50 0.40
N LEU A 35 7.74 -0.72 1.14
CA LEU A 35 6.36 -0.41 0.76
C LEU A 35 6.25 0.41 -0.53
N LYS A 36 7.17 1.37 -0.75
CA LYS A 36 7.18 2.15 -1.99
C LYS A 36 7.42 1.29 -3.22
N GLU A 37 8.28 0.28 -3.10
CA GLU A 37 8.55 -0.68 -4.18
C GLU A 37 7.35 -1.62 -4.37
N LYS A 38 6.87 -2.25 -3.28
CA LYS A 38 5.73 -3.18 -3.30
C LYS A 38 4.45 -2.54 -3.85
N TYR A 39 4.14 -1.33 -3.44
CA TYR A 39 2.91 -0.60 -3.82
C TYR A 39 3.16 0.49 -4.86
N LYS A 40 4.25 0.39 -5.64
CA LYS A 40 4.63 1.41 -6.63
C LYS A 40 3.48 1.78 -7.56
N ILE A 41 2.80 0.80 -8.13
CA ILE A 41 1.70 1.04 -9.08
C ILE A 41 0.51 1.77 -8.42
N LYS A 42 0.16 1.45 -7.17
CA LYS A 42 -0.89 2.18 -6.43
C LYS A 42 -0.49 3.63 -6.15
N LEU A 43 0.75 3.84 -5.71
CA LEU A 43 1.28 5.19 -5.50
C LEU A 43 1.29 5.98 -6.82
N ASP A 44 1.72 5.35 -7.91
CA ASP A 44 1.74 5.95 -9.23
C ASP A 44 0.32 6.34 -9.67
N ARG A 45 -0.66 5.46 -9.48
CA ARG A 45 -2.07 5.73 -9.76
C ARG A 45 -2.63 6.87 -8.92
N MET A 46 -2.34 6.91 -7.62
CA MET A 46 -2.77 7.99 -6.72
C MET A 46 -2.29 9.37 -7.19
N TYR A 47 -1.10 9.43 -7.78
CA TYR A 47 -0.52 10.66 -8.33
C TYR A 47 -0.73 10.87 -9.83
N GLY A 48 -1.41 9.96 -10.53
CA GLY A 48 -1.75 10.08 -11.95
C GLY A 48 -0.60 9.74 -12.91
N TYR A 49 0.38 8.96 -12.46
CA TYR A 49 1.48 8.47 -13.31
C TYR A 49 1.11 7.18 -14.06
N THR A 50 0.04 6.49 -13.68
CA THR A 50 -0.48 5.28 -14.35
C THR A 50 -1.98 5.12 -14.10
N GLU A 51 -2.67 4.40 -14.99
CA GLU A 51 -4.08 3.99 -14.82
C GLU A 51 -4.21 2.55 -14.29
N GLU A 52 -3.08 1.85 -14.13
CA GLU A 52 -3.06 0.49 -13.62
C GLU A 52 -3.48 0.43 -12.15
N ALA A 53 -4.39 -0.50 -11.82
CA ALA A 53 -4.94 -0.59 -10.47
C ALA A 53 -3.94 -1.07 -9.41
N GLY A 54 -2.85 -1.74 -9.79
CA GLY A 54 -1.80 -2.17 -8.87
C GLY A 54 -2.32 -3.09 -7.76
N HIS A 55 -3.15 -4.08 -8.10
CA HIS A 55 -3.69 -5.04 -7.13
C HIS A 55 -2.59 -5.91 -6.53
N VAL A 56 -1.98 -5.46 -5.44
CA VAL A 56 -0.99 -6.23 -4.69
C VAL A 56 -1.71 -7.13 -3.70
N GLY A 57 -1.55 -8.44 -3.85
CA GLY A 57 -2.05 -9.43 -2.88
C GLY A 57 -3.57 -9.49 -2.75
N THR A 58 -4.28 -9.21 -3.85
CA THR A 58 -5.68 -9.66 -3.93
C THR A 58 -5.65 -11.18 -3.90
N PRO A 59 -6.46 -11.85 -3.05
CA PRO A 59 -6.75 -13.25 -3.31
C PRO A 59 -7.41 -13.25 -4.69
N SER A 60 -6.67 -13.72 -5.69
CA SER A 60 -7.28 -14.21 -6.90
C SER A 60 -8.31 -15.23 -6.40
N ASN A 61 -9.60 -14.97 -6.60
CA ASN A 61 -10.67 -15.94 -6.36
C ASN A 61 -10.48 -17.11 -7.35
N VAL A 62 -9.40 -17.87 -7.17
CA VAL A 62 -9.01 -19.08 -7.89
C VAL A 62 -8.80 -20.08 -6.77
N ASP A 63 -9.92 -20.49 -6.18
CA ASP A 63 -10.18 -21.68 -5.39
C ASP A 63 -11.62 -21.52 -4.85
N ILE A 64 -12.56 -21.29 -5.77
CA ILE A 64 -13.97 -21.60 -5.51
C ILE A 64 -14.07 -23.08 -5.87
N GLU A 65 -14.02 -23.96 -4.85
CA GLU A 65 -14.57 -25.31 -5.00
C GLU A 65 -16.08 -25.25 -5.28
#